data_AF-A0AAU2S9G3-F1
#
_entry.id   AF-A0AAU2S9G3-F1
#
_cell.length_a   1.000
_cell.length_b   1.000
_cell.length_c   1.000
_cell.angle_alpha   90.00
_cell.angle_beta   90.00
_cell.angle_gamma   90.00
#
_symmetry.space_group_name_H-M   'P 1'
#
loop_
_entity.id
_entity.type
_entity.pdbx_description
1 polymer ?
#
loop_
_entity_poly.entity_id
_entity_poly.type
_entity_poly.pdbx_seq_one_letter_code
_entity_poly.pdbx_strand_id
1 'polypeptide(L)'
;MGMKGKVALGAVVGIVVIGAVSANSGDDSSDSTSSDKGSSASAQAKPGGEKEAAQAAEEKKIAFEGDGDFQVGSDIKPGTYRTTGNDDGMCYWERAKDSSGEMDSLLANDNVTGTSYVTVKASDKLFKSSDCNDWEAVDTKAKGSPAAKMAGDGGMFRVGADIAPGTYKSTGNKDDMCYWERAKDAEHGLDSIIANDNVTGSAVVTISASDTYFKTSGCTDWKKTG
;
A
#
# COMPACT_ATOMS: atom_id res chain seq x y z
N MET A 1 -33.87 30.54 9.82
CA MET A 1 -32.84 29.88 10.65
C MET A 1 -31.90 29.14 9.69
N GLY A 2 -30.77 29.73 9.31
CA GLY A 2 -29.84 29.11 8.36
C GLY A 2 -28.81 28.25 9.09
N MET A 3 -28.70 26.98 8.72
CA MET A 3 -27.57 26.14 9.12
C MET A 3 -26.57 26.08 7.95
N LYS A 4 -25.49 26.86 8.09
CA LYS A 4 -24.31 26.74 7.23
C LYS A 4 -23.53 25.50 7.70
N GLY A 5 -23.57 24.42 6.92
CA GLY A 5 -22.67 23.28 7.09
C GLY A 5 -21.24 23.74 6.85
N LYS A 6 -20.38 23.61 7.86
CA LYS A 6 -18.96 23.90 7.75
C LYS A 6 -18.31 22.77 6.95
N VAL A 7 -17.81 23.09 5.76
CA VAL A 7 -16.87 22.23 5.03
C VAL A 7 -15.56 22.27 5.81
N ALA A 8 -15.21 21.16 6.47
CA ALA A 8 -13.87 20.99 7.02
C ALA A 8 -12.95 20.65 5.84
N LEU A 9 -12.15 21.63 5.42
CA LEU A 9 -10.98 21.38 4.58
C LEU A 9 -9.95 20.65 5.44
N GLY A 10 -9.91 19.32 5.33
CA GLY A 10 -8.80 18.53 5.84
C GLY A 10 -7.53 18.98 5.12
N ALA A 11 -6.50 19.35 5.88
CA ALA A 11 -5.22 19.75 5.33
C ALA A 11 -4.63 18.57 4.56
N VAL A 12 -4.36 18.78 3.27
CA VAL A 12 -3.54 17.88 2.45
C VAL A 12 -2.12 17.98 3.00
N VAL A 13 -1.73 17.04 3.87
CA VAL A 13 -0.31 16.80 4.15
C VAL A 13 0.22 16.05 2.94
N GLY A 14 0.70 16.82 1.97
CA GLY A 14 1.44 16.30 0.84
C GLY A 14 2.78 15.73 1.31
N ILE A 15 3.09 14.55 0.77
CA ILE A 15 4.43 14.05 0.43
C ILE A 15 5.48 14.25 1.54
N VAL A 16 5.70 13.19 2.31
CA VAL A 16 6.93 13.04 3.09
C VAL A 16 8.09 12.77 2.11
N VAL A 17 8.81 13.83 1.72
CA VAL A 17 10.14 13.70 1.10
C VAL A 17 11.17 13.69 2.23
N ILE A 18 11.66 12.52 2.62
CA ILE A 18 12.87 12.42 3.46
C ILE A 18 14.04 12.19 2.51
N GLY A 19 14.74 13.29 2.19
CA GLY A 19 16.06 13.20 1.56
C GLY A 19 17.08 12.75 2.59
N ALA A 20 17.60 11.54 2.46
CA ALA A 20 18.72 11.07 3.26
C ALA A 20 20.03 11.71 2.76
N VAL A 21 20.58 12.64 3.53
CA VAL A 21 21.97 13.09 3.40
C VAL A 21 22.86 12.13 4.17
N SER A 22 23.72 11.40 3.45
CA SER A 22 24.73 10.52 4.05
C SER A 22 25.83 11.36 4.71
N ALA A 23 25.97 11.22 6.04
CA ALA A 23 27.16 11.68 6.76
C ALA A 23 27.91 10.47 7.30
N ASN A 24 29.10 10.24 6.73
CA ASN A 24 30.09 9.29 7.23
C ASN A 24 30.71 9.84 8.52
N SER A 25 30.82 9.02 9.57
CA SER A 25 31.71 9.27 10.70
C SER A 25 32.18 7.92 11.26
N GLY A 26 33.50 7.77 11.28
CA GLY A 26 34.20 6.55 11.64
C GLY A 26 34.39 6.34 13.14
N ASP A 27 34.86 5.11 13.41
CA ASP A 27 35.47 4.51 14.59
C ASP A 27 35.93 5.42 15.75
N ASP A 28 35.68 4.98 16.99
CA ASP A 28 36.73 4.28 17.75
C ASP A 28 36.22 3.58 19.03
N SER A 29 37.02 2.60 19.47
CA SER A 29 36.76 1.50 20.40
C SER A 29 36.79 1.83 21.91
N SER A 30 36.17 1.01 22.76
CA SER A 30 36.88 0.14 23.73
C SER A 30 35.97 -0.61 24.75
N ASP A 31 36.45 -1.82 25.05
CA ASP A 31 36.00 -2.93 25.89
C ASP A 31 35.44 -2.68 27.30
N SER A 32 34.55 -3.58 27.74
CA SER A 32 34.85 -4.46 28.89
C SER A 32 34.02 -5.77 28.92
N THR A 33 34.78 -6.87 28.97
CA THR A 33 34.55 -8.28 29.36
C THR A 33 33.78 -8.49 30.69
N SER A 34 33.17 -9.62 31.09
CA SER A 34 32.88 -10.97 30.55
C SER A 34 32.02 -11.76 31.58
N SER A 35 31.45 -12.89 31.11
CA SER A 35 31.09 -14.13 31.85
C SER A 35 29.70 -14.19 32.53
N ASP A 36 28.90 -15.27 32.51
CA ASP A 36 29.08 -16.67 32.10
C ASP A 36 27.70 -17.35 31.91
N LYS A 37 27.67 -18.37 31.04
CA LYS A 37 26.85 -19.61 31.02
C LYS A 37 25.37 -19.67 31.47
N GLY A 38 24.55 -20.16 30.55
CA GLY A 38 23.35 -20.97 30.82
C GLY A 38 22.87 -21.72 29.59
N SER A 39 23.29 -22.97 29.43
CA SER A 39 22.88 -23.89 28.36
C SER A 39 21.63 -24.66 28.78
N SER A 40 20.64 -24.81 27.88
CA SER A 40 19.78 -26.01 27.84
C SER A 40 19.04 -26.11 26.51
N ALA A 41 19.30 -27.21 25.82
CA ALA A 41 18.59 -27.69 24.65
C ALA A 41 17.31 -28.43 25.06
N SER A 42 16.30 -28.43 24.18
CA SER A 42 15.39 -29.57 24.02
C SER A 42 14.82 -29.55 22.61
N ALA A 43 15.08 -30.62 21.88
CA ALA A 43 14.49 -30.96 20.60
C ALA A 43 13.47 -32.09 20.83
N GLN A 44 12.28 -32.03 20.23
CA GLN A 44 11.74 -33.13 19.42
C GLN A 44 10.44 -32.78 18.66
N ALA A 45 10.40 -33.30 17.43
CA ALA A 45 9.33 -33.30 16.43
C ALA A 45 8.12 -34.18 16.86
N LYS A 46 6.97 -34.29 16.17
CA LYS A 46 6.64 -34.33 14.72
C LYS A 46 5.08 -34.30 14.56
N PRO A 47 4.47 -34.61 13.40
CA PRO A 47 3.56 -33.73 12.65
C PRO A 47 2.08 -34.16 12.68
N GLY A 48 1.15 -33.22 12.59
CA GLY A 48 -0.26 -33.49 12.33
C GLY A 48 -0.67 -32.80 11.04
N GLY A 49 -0.86 -33.56 9.96
CA GLY A 49 -1.34 -33.03 8.70
C GLY A 49 -2.83 -32.74 8.78
N GLU A 50 -3.20 -31.50 8.52
CA GLU A 50 -4.52 -31.16 7.99
C GLU A 50 -4.34 -30.78 6.52
N LYS A 51 -4.98 -31.59 5.67
CA LYS A 51 -5.02 -31.45 4.23
C LYS A 51 -6.43 -30.98 3.87
N GLU A 52 -6.65 -29.67 3.80
CA GLU A 52 -7.71 -28.99 3.05
C GLU A 52 -7.60 -27.48 3.33
N ALA A 53 -7.55 -26.56 2.38
CA ALA A 53 -7.78 -26.61 0.96
C ALA A 53 -6.75 -25.71 0.29
N ALA A 54 -5.89 -26.27 -0.56
CA ALA A 54 -5.21 -25.46 -1.56
C ALA A 54 -6.29 -25.04 -2.56
N GLN A 55 -6.90 -23.87 -2.32
CA GLN A 55 -7.48 -23.10 -3.42
C GLN A 55 -6.36 -22.99 -4.45
N ALA A 56 -6.63 -23.47 -5.67
CA ALA A 56 -5.76 -23.21 -6.79
C ALA A 56 -5.68 -21.69 -6.95
N ALA A 57 -4.62 -21.10 -6.39
CA ALA A 57 -4.18 -19.78 -6.76
C ALA A 57 -3.91 -19.87 -8.26
N GLU A 58 -4.74 -19.19 -9.04
CA GLU A 58 -4.43 -18.89 -10.43
C GLU A 58 -2.99 -18.35 -10.43
N GLU A 59 -2.10 -19.01 -11.18
CA GLU A 59 -0.67 -18.75 -11.13
C GLU A 59 -0.45 -17.28 -11.49
N LYS A 60 -0.13 -16.47 -10.48
CA LYS A 60 0.04 -15.03 -10.58
C LYS A 60 1.17 -14.75 -11.56
N LYS A 61 0.80 -14.34 -12.77
CA LYS A 61 1.79 -14.04 -13.81
C LYS A 61 2.42 -12.68 -13.51
N ILE A 62 3.67 -12.71 -13.09
CA ILE A 62 4.53 -11.53 -12.98
C ILE A 62 4.54 -10.82 -14.34
N ALA A 63 4.28 -9.51 -14.31
CA ALA A 63 4.36 -8.65 -15.48
C ALA A 63 5.78 -8.09 -15.66
N PHE A 64 6.38 -7.65 -14.55
CA PHE A 64 7.78 -7.20 -14.48
C PHE A 64 8.28 -7.28 -13.04
N GLU A 65 9.59 -7.44 -12.90
CA GLU A 65 10.27 -7.54 -11.60
C GLU A 65 10.24 -6.19 -10.87
N GLY A 66 10.32 -6.25 -9.53
CA GLY A 66 10.10 -5.13 -8.61
C GLY A 66 10.74 -3.79 -8.96
N ASP A 67 12.01 -3.77 -9.34
CA ASP A 67 12.77 -2.53 -9.55
C ASP A 67 13.00 -2.20 -11.02
N GLY A 68 12.90 -0.91 -11.35
CA GLY A 68 13.34 -0.40 -12.65
C GLY A 68 12.65 0.87 -13.12
N ASP A 69 13.17 1.37 -14.24
CA ASP A 69 12.64 2.50 -14.98
C ASP A 69 12.08 1.94 -16.30
N PHE A 70 10.77 1.97 -16.44
CA PHE A 70 10.06 1.30 -17.52
C PHE A 70 9.44 2.31 -18.48
N GLN A 71 9.83 2.26 -19.75
CA GLN A 71 9.20 3.06 -20.79
C GLN A 71 7.82 2.52 -21.13
N VAL A 72 6.80 3.36 -20.93
CA VAL A 72 5.42 2.99 -21.20
C VAL A 72 5.17 2.91 -22.71
N GLY A 73 4.65 1.76 -23.15
CA GLY A 73 4.43 1.43 -24.56
C GLY A 73 5.57 0.63 -25.21
N SER A 74 6.76 0.59 -24.58
CA SER A 74 7.88 -0.25 -25.00
C SER A 74 8.08 -1.40 -24.01
N ASP A 75 8.43 -1.09 -22.77
CA ASP A 75 8.84 -2.06 -21.76
C ASP A 75 7.62 -2.62 -21.03
N ILE A 76 6.69 -1.73 -20.67
CA ILE A 76 5.39 -2.09 -20.08
C ILE A 76 4.24 -1.50 -20.89
N LYS A 77 3.11 -2.20 -20.92
CA LYS A 77 1.91 -1.70 -21.61
C LYS A 77 1.08 -0.82 -20.68
N PRO A 78 0.27 0.11 -21.21
CA PRO A 78 -0.77 0.75 -20.41
C PRO A 78 -1.71 -0.29 -19.81
N GLY A 79 -2.12 -0.09 -18.56
CA GLY A 79 -2.91 -1.05 -17.80
C GLY A 79 -2.87 -0.78 -16.30
N THR A 80 -3.56 -1.61 -15.53
CA THR A 80 -3.47 -1.59 -14.07
C THR A 80 -2.54 -2.69 -13.59
N TYR A 81 -1.61 -2.33 -12.72
CA TYR A 81 -0.65 -3.25 -12.11
C TYR A 81 -0.83 -3.29 -10.60
N ARG A 82 -0.41 -4.39 -9.99
CA ARG A 82 -0.47 -4.61 -8.54
C ARG A 82 0.86 -5.13 -8.01
N THR A 83 1.34 -4.57 -6.92
CA THR A 83 2.41 -5.15 -6.07
C THR A 83 1.84 -5.46 -4.69
N THR A 84 2.36 -6.47 -4.00
CA THR A 84 1.88 -6.92 -2.68
C THR A 84 3.03 -7.34 -1.78
N GLY A 85 2.82 -7.32 -0.46
CA GLY A 85 3.80 -7.79 0.52
C GLY A 85 4.97 -6.83 0.75
N ASN A 86 4.78 -5.55 0.44
CA ASN A 86 5.80 -4.51 0.63
C ASN A 86 5.82 -4.12 2.12
N ASP A 87 6.48 -4.92 2.96
CA ASP A 87 6.32 -4.84 4.42
C ASP A 87 7.35 -3.94 5.12
N ASP A 88 8.39 -3.50 4.43
CA ASP A 88 9.46 -2.64 4.97
C ASP A 88 9.18 -1.13 4.81
N GLY A 89 8.13 -0.76 4.06
CA GLY A 89 7.79 0.62 3.76
C GLY A 89 8.77 1.32 2.82
N MET A 90 9.65 0.58 2.14
CA MET A 90 10.66 1.13 1.23
C MET A 90 10.14 1.21 -0.21
N CYS A 91 9.10 0.45 -0.56
CA CYS A 91 8.52 0.44 -1.90
C CYS A 91 8.06 1.84 -2.32
N TYR A 92 8.74 2.38 -3.31
CA TYR A 92 8.42 3.62 -3.99
C TYR A 92 8.08 3.34 -5.45
N TRP A 93 7.02 3.98 -5.95
CA TRP A 93 6.74 4.00 -7.38
C TRP A 93 6.37 5.40 -7.85
N GLU A 94 6.60 5.68 -9.14
CA GLU A 94 6.17 6.92 -9.76
C GLU A 94 5.72 6.74 -11.21
N ARG A 95 4.79 7.59 -11.63
CA ARG A 95 4.38 7.77 -13.03
C ARG A 95 4.83 9.15 -13.48
N ALA A 96 5.42 9.25 -14.67
CA ALA A 96 5.90 10.53 -15.19
C ALA A 96 5.57 10.76 -16.67
N LYS A 97 5.48 12.04 -17.05
CA LYS A 97 5.17 12.52 -18.41
C LYS A 97 6.36 12.40 -19.36
N ASP A 98 7.57 12.25 -18.82
CA ASP A 98 8.84 12.07 -19.55
C ASP A 98 9.92 11.55 -18.57
N SER A 99 11.13 11.34 -19.09
CA SER A 99 12.29 10.81 -18.33
C SER A 99 13.28 11.91 -17.91
N SER A 100 12.84 13.16 -17.76
CA SER A 100 13.74 14.26 -17.38
C SER A 100 14.15 14.24 -15.90
N GLY A 101 13.35 13.62 -15.04
CA GLY A 101 13.54 13.63 -13.58
C GLY A 101 13.11 14.95 -12.91
N GLU A 102 12.47 15.85 -13.66
CA GLU A 102 11.97 17.13 -13.13
C GLU A 102 10.68 16.94 -12.33
N MET A 103 10.48 17.76 -11.29
CA MET A 103 9.28 17.69 -10.44
C MET A 103 8.00 17.93 -11.24
N ASP A 104 8.03 18.81 -12.23
CA ASP A 104 6.88 19.08 -13.09
C ASP A 104 6.53 17.89 -14.01
N SER A 105 7.42 16.90 -14.12
CA SER A 105 7.20 15.69 -14.91
C SER A 105 6.47 14.60 -14.14
N LEU A 106 6.45 14.69 -12.82
CA LEU A 106 5.76 13.76 -11.94
C LEU A 106 4.25 13.86 -12.14
N LEU A 107 3.62 12.73 -12.48
CA LEU A 107 2.16 12.61 -12.61
C LEU A 107 1.53 12.09 -11.32
N ALA A 108 2.16 11.09 -10.72
CA ALA A 108 1.76 10.52 -9.43
C ALA A 108 2.93 9.72 -8.84
N ASN A 109 3.00 9.63 -7.52
CA ASN A 109 3.90 8.74 -6.81
C ASN A 109 3.30 8.32 -5.46
N ASP A 110 3.93 7.33 -4.84
CA ASP A 110 3.54 6.87 -3.51
C ASP A 110 4.70 6.11 -2.84
N ASN A 111 4.72 6.16 -1.51
CA ASN A 111 5.51 5.25 -0.68
C ASN A 111 4.54 4.23 -0.07
N VAL A 112 4.80 2.96 -0.30
CA VAL A 112 3.82 1.90 -0.08
C VAL A 112 4.27 0.97 1.03
N THR A 113 3.37 0.74 1.98
CA THR A 113 3.36 -0.46 2.82
C THR A 113 2.20 -1.35 2.39
N GLY A 114 2.42 -2.66 2.33
CA GLY A 114 1.44 -3.65 1.93
C GLY A 114 1.21 -3.73 0.42
N THR A 115 -0.02 -3.47 -0.02
CA THR A 115 -0.43 -3.59 -1.43
C THR A 115 -0.49 -2.22 -2.11
N SER A 116 -0.09 -2.14 -3.38
CA SER A 116 -0.41 -1.00 -4.24
C SER A 116 -1.07 -1.47 -5.53
N TYR A 117 -2.03 -0.68 -6.01
CA TYR A 117 -2.57 -0.77 -7.36
C TYR A 117 -2.23 0.52 -8.10
N VAL A 118 -1.77 0.42 -9.35
CA VAL A 118 -1.43 1.60 -10.14
C VAL A 118 -1.97 1.46 -11.56
N THR A 119 -2.75 2.43 -12.01
CA THR A 119 -3.17 2.55 -13.41
C THR A 119 -2.14 3.37 -14.18
N VAL A 120 -1.36 2.70 -15.02
CA VAL A 120 -0.43 3.31 -15.98
C VAL A 120 -1.18 3.62 -17.27
N LYS A 121 -1.24 4.89 -17.66
CA LYS A 121 -1.98 5.36 -18.84
C LYS A 121 -1.10 5.35 -20.07
N ALA A 122 -1.72 5.29 -21.24
CA ALA A 122 -1.02 5.41 -22.53
C ALA A 122 -0.33 6.78 -22.74
N SER A 123 -0.78 7.81 -22.02
CA SER A 123 -0.17 9.13 -22.03
C SER A 123 1.13 9.19 -21.22
N ASP A 124 1.28 8.31 -20.23
CA ASP A 124 2.48 8.26 -19.40
C ASP A 124 3.65 7.82 -20.26
N LYS A 125 4.86 8.28 -19.92
CA LYS A 125 6.08 7.93 -20.65
C LYS A 125 7.02 7.06 -19.83
N LEU A 126 6.95 7.19 -18.51
CA LEU A 126 7.78 6.45 -17.59
C LEU A 126 6.94 5.94 -16.42
N PHE A 127 7.21 4.70 -16.03
CA PHE A 127 6.86 4.16 -14.72
C PHE A 127 8.15 3.77 -14.02
N LYS A 128 8.39 4.29 -12.82
CA LYS A 128 9.54 3.93 -11.99
C LYS A 128 9.05 3.11 -10.80
N SER A 129 9.81 2.09 -10.43
CA SER A 129 9.59 1.28 -9.25
C SER A 129 10.92 1.02 -8.56
N SER A 130 10.95 1.09 -7.23
CA SER A 130 12.16 0.98 -6.43
C SER A 130 11.83 0.42 -5.05
N ASP A 131 12.56 -0.61 -4.62
CA ASP A 131 12.35 -1.37 -3.38
C ASP A 131 10.92 -1.96 -3.26
N CYS A 132 10.27 -2.19 -4.39
CA CYS A 132 8.97 -2.85 -4.44
C CYS A 132 9.13 -4.33 -4.76
N ASN A 133 8.22 -5.15 -4.26
CA ASN A 133 8.04 -6.50 -4.77
C ASN A 133 7.52 -6.46 -6.22
N ASP A 134 7.65 -7.61 -6.90
CA ASP A 134 7.22 -7.82 -8.27
C ASP A 134 5.80 -7.33 -8.56
N TRP A 135 5.64 -6.82 -9.78
CA TRP A 135 4.37 -6.28 -10.25
C TRP A 135 3.64 -7.30 -11.12
N GLU A 136 2.35 -7.46 -10.83
CA GLU A 136 1.42 -8.30 -11.57
C GLU A 136 0.47 -7.44 -12.40
N ALA A 137 0.18 -7.86 -13.63
CA ALA A 137 -0.88 -7.23 -14.40
C ALA A 137 -2.24 -7.63 -13.83
N VAL A 138 -3.13 -6.64 -13.63
CA VAL A 138 -4.45 -6.86 -13.04
C VAL A 138 -5.47 -7.07 -14.14
N ASP A 139 -6.12 -8.24 -14.14
CA ASP A 139 -7.37 -8.41 -14.87
C ASP A 139 -8.51 -7.71 -14.11
N THR A 140 -8.93 -6.57 -14.62
CA THR A 140 -10.03 -5.78 -14.06
C THR A 140 -11.39 -6.47 -14.18
N LYS A 141 -11.50 -7.58 -14.90
CA LYS A 141 -12.73 -8.39 -14.98
C LYS A 141 -12.69 -9.62 -14.09
N ALA A 142 -11.53 -10.01 -13.57
CA ALA A 142 -11.40 -11.14 -12.68
C ALA A 142 -12.23 -10.93 -11.41
N LYS A 143 -12.93 -12.00 -11.01
CA LYS A 143 -13.64 -12.04 -9.72
C LYS A 143 -12.63 -12.38 -8.63
N GLY A 144 -12.61 -11.59 -7.57
CA GLY A 144 -11.83 -11.92 -6.38
C GLY A 144 -12.64 -12.68 -5.33
N SER A 145 -12.02 -12.91 -4.18
CA SER A 145 -12.65 -13.45 -2.98
C SER A 145 -12.58 -12.40 -1.87
N PRO A 146 -13.49 -11.41 -1.88
CA PRO A 146 -13.35 -10.22 -1.05
C PRO A 146 -13.43 -10.54 0.44
N ALA A 147 -12.43 -10.09 1.19
CA ALA A 147 -12.34 -10.25 2.64
C ALA A 147 -13.27 -9.29 3.39
N ALA A 148 -13.62 -9.64 4.63
CA ALA A 148 -14.38 -8.79 5.57
C ALA A 148 -13.49 -8.16 6.66
N LYS A 149 -12.17 -8.32 6.53
CA LYS A 149 -11.14 -7.74 7.40
C LYS A 149 -9.98 -7.31 6.52
N MET A 150 -9.30 -6.25 6.91
CA MET A 150 -8.10 -5.77 6.22
C MET A 150 -7.14 -5.18 7.25
N ALA A 151 -5.85 -5.42 7.03
CA ALA A 151 -4.80 -4.82 7.84
C ALA A 151 -4.86 -3.28 7.70
N GLY A 152 -4.62 -2.56 8.79
CA GLY A 152 -4.65 -1.10 8.76
C GLY A 152 -3.45 -0.45 8.05
N ASP A 153 -2.36 -1.21 7.90
CA ASP A 153 -1.20 -0.91 7.05
C ASP A 153 -1.19 -1.72 5.75
N GLY A 154 -2.36 -2.20 5.32
CA GLY A 154 -2.46 -3.10 4.18
C GLY A 154 -2.29 -2.45 2.80
N GLY A 155 -2.18 -1.11 2.75
CA GLY A 155 -2.09 -0.35 1.52
C GLY A 155 -3.44 -0.25 0.81
N MET A 156 -3.46 -0.51 -0.49
CA MET A 156 -4.62 -0.34 -1.37
C MET A 156 -5.31 -1.67 -1.69
N PHE A 157 -6.63 -1.68 -1.52
CA PHE A 157 -7.52 -2.83 -1.74
C PHE A 157 -8.53 -2.51 -2.83
N ARG A 158 -8.71 -3.42 -3.78
CA ARG A 158 -9.76 -3.33 -4.79
C ARG A 158 -11.10 -3.79 -4.23
N VAL A 159 -12.11 -2.93 -4.25
CA VAL A 159 -13.45 -3.23 -3.72
C VAL A 159 -14.13 -4.29 -4.59
N GLY A 160 -14.74 -5.29 -3.95
CA GLY A 160 -15.38 -6.43 -4.61
C GLY A 160 -14.44 -7.53 -5.07
N ALA A 161 -13.13 -7.28 -5.09
CA ALA A 161 -12.11 -8.28 -5.41
C ALA A 161 -11.27 -8.67 -4.18
N ASP A 162 -10.66 -7.67 -3.51
CA ASP A 162 -9.84 -7.89 -2.32
C ASP A 162 -10.65 -7.72 -1.02
N ILE A 163 -11.55 -6.73 -0.98
CA ILE A 163 -12.39 -6.44 0.20
C ILE A 163 -13.85 -6.29 -0.18
N ALA A 164 -14.75 -6.68 0.72
CA ALA A 164 -16.18 -6.59 0.47
C ALA A 164 -16.68 -5.16 0.75
N PRO A 165 -17.65 -4.62 -0.01
CA PRO A 165 -18.30 -3.37 0.37
C PRO A 165 -19.03 -3.53 1.71
N GLY A 166 -19.16 -2.43 2.44
CA GLY A 166 -19.84 -2.35 3.74
C GLY A 166 -19.18 -1.33 4.67
N THR A 167 -19.61 -1.33 5.93
CA THR A 167 -19.08 -0.44 6.96
C THR A 167 -17.97 -1.13 7.73
N TYR A 168 -16.83 -0.47 7.84
CA TYR A 168 -15.65 -0.92 8.54
C TYR A 168 -15.32 0.01 9.69
N LYS A 169 -14.72 -0.56 10.75
CA LYS A 169 -14.25 0.18 11.91
C LYS A 169 -12.82 -0.18 12.26
N SER A 170 -12.02 0.85 12.53
CA SER A 170 -10.67 0.79 13.08
C SER A 170 -10.66 1.54 14.42
N THR A 171 -9.96 1.01 15.43
CA THR A 171 -10.04 1.49 16.83
C THR A 171 -8.70 1.44 17.54
N GLY A 172 -8.41 2.48 18.32
CA GLY A 172 -7.13 2.60 19.02
C GLY A 172 -6.02 3.14 18.11
N ASN A 173 -6.39 3.88 17.05
CA ASN A 173 -5.45 4.53 16.16
C ASN A 173 -4.68 5.62 16.92
N LYS A 174 -3.35 5.62 16.79
CA LYS A 174 -2.47 6.53 17.53
C LYS A 174 -1.99 7.67 16.63
N ASP A 175 -1.76 8.82 17.26
CA ASP A 175 -0.91 9.91 16.76
C ASP A 175 -1.22 10.41 15.33
N ASP A 176 -2.50 10.49 14.95
CA ASP A 176 -2.98 10.90 13.61
C ASP A 176 -2.35 10.13 12.44
N MET A 177 -1.74 8.97 12.70
CA MET A 177 -1.06 8.17 11.68
C MET A 177 -2.03 7.35 10.80
N CYS A 178 -3.29 7.20 11.22
CA CYS A 178 -4.27 6.42 10.47
C CYS A 178 -4.87 7.26 9.34
N TYR A 179 -4.35 7.05 8.14
CA TYR A 179 -4.91 7.52 6.89
C TYR A 179 -5.82 6.47 6.27
N TRP A 180 -6.95 6.92 5.73
CA TRP A 180 -7.77 6.12 4.83
C TRP A 180 -8.30 6.94 3.66
N GLU A 181 -8.55 6.25 2.54
CA GLU A 181 -9.06 6.85 1.31
C GLU A 181 -9.98 5.87 0.59
N ARG A 182 -11.10 6.38 0.06
CA ARG A 182 -11.93 5.73 -0.95
C ARG A 182 -11.63 6.39 -2.29
N ALA A 183 -11.33 5.60 -3.31
CA ALA A 183 -10.93 6.09 -4.63
C ALA A 183 -11.75 5.45 -5.75
N LYS A 184 -11.98 6.21 -6.82
CA LYS A 184 -12.75 5.77 -8.00
C LYS A 184 -11.88 5.05 -9.04
N ASP A 185 -10.56 5.21 -8.96
CA ASP A 185 -9.57 4.57 -9.82
C ASP A 185 -8.22 4.50 -9.07
N ALA A 186 -7.22 3.89 -9.72
CA ALA A 186 -5.84 3.78 -9.21
C ALA A 186 -4.89 4.73 -9.97
N GLU A 187 -5.37 5.89 -10.44
CA GLU A 187 -4.50 6.90 -11.06
C GLU A 187 -3.76 7.75 -10.03
N HIS A 188 -4.19 7.74 -8.75
CA HIS A 188 -3.58 8.49 -7.64
C HIS A 188 -3.53 10.01 -7.84
N GLY A 189 -4.45 10.54 -8.65
CA GLY A 189 -4.66 11.99 -8.75
C GLY A 189 -5.63 12.48 -7.67
N LEU A 190 -5.61 13.78 -7.36
CA LEU A 190 -6.58 14.38 -6.43
C LEU A 190 -8.03 14.16 -6.87
N ASP A 191 -8.27 14.12 -8.18
CA ASP A 191 -9.60 13.83 -8.74
C ASP A 191 -10.03 12.36 -8.57
N SER A 192 -9.11 11.45 -8.28
CA SER A 192 -9.39 10.03 -8.03
C SER A 192 -10.03 9.81 -6.65
N ILE A 193 -9.77 10.73 -5.71
CA ILE A 193 -10.22 10.64 -4.32
C ILE A 193 -11.72 10.92 -4.23
N ILE A 194 -12.47 9.94 -3.73
CA ILE A 194 -13.90 10.10 -3.40
C ILE A 194 -14.04 10.73 -2.01
N ALA A 195 -13.27 10.23 -1.05
CA ALA A 195 -13.19 10.74 0.31
C ALA A 195 -11.93 10.20 0.98
N ASN A 196 -11.32 10.98 1.86
CA ASN A 196 -10.21 10.56 2.69
C ASN A 196 -10.26 11.25 4.06
N ASP A 197 -9.50 10.72 5.02
CA ASP A 197 -9.34 11.35 6.34
C ASP A 197 -8.07 10.86 7.04
N ASN A 198 -7.60 11.65 8.02
CA ASN A 198 -6.56 11.27 8.98
C ASN A 198 -7.18 11.22 10.37
N VAL A 199 -7.10 10.08 11.06
CA VAL A 199 -7.94 9.83 12.25
C VAL A 199 -7.14 9.33 13.44
N THR A 200 -7.18 10.06 14.55
CA THR A 200 -6.83 9.54 15.88
C THR A 200 -8.02 8.85 16.55
N GLY A 201 -7.76 7.77 17.30
CA GLY A 201 -8.76 7.07 18.10
C GLY A 201 -9.54 6.05 17.28
N SER A 202 -10.70 6.42 16.73
CA SER A 202 -11.54 5.48 15.96
C SER A 202 -11.98 6.07 14.65
N ALA A 203 -11.79 5.30 13.58
CA ALA A 203 -12.31 5.58 12.25
C ALA A 203 -13.45 4.61 11.93
N VAL A 204 -14.52 5.13 11.31
CA VAL A 204 -15.64 4.34 10.78
C VAL A 204 -15.88 4.78 9.34
N VAL A 205 -15.82 3.84 8.41
CA VAL A 205 -15.91 4.13 6.97
C VAL A 205 -16.91 3.19 6.32
N THR A 206 -17.85 3.73 5.55
CA THR A 206 -18.69 2.94 4.66
C THR A 206 -18.07 2.93 3.27
N ILE A 207 -17.65 1.76 2.83
CA ILE A 207 -17.13 1.49 1.49
C ILE A 207 -18.30 1.03 0.62
N SER A 208 -18.66 1.84 -0.37
CA SER A 208 -19.73 1.53 -1.32
C SER A 208 -19.27 0.47 -2.33
N ALA A 209 -20.20 -0.31 -2.86
CA ALA A 209 -19.94 -1.22 -3.97
C ALA A 209 -19.53 -0.48 -5.27
N SER A 210 -19.78 0.83 -5.34
CA SER A 210 -19.36 1.70 -6.45
C SER A 210 -17.97 2.30 -6.27
N ASP A 211 -17.39 2.22 -5.06
CA ASP A 211 -16.01 2.62 -4.85
C ASP A 211 -15.13 1.57 -5.52
N THR A 212 -14.07 1.99 -6.22
CA THR A 212 -13.21 1.03 -6.93
C THR A 212 -12.10 0.53 -6.01
N TYR A 213 -11.55 1.42 -5.20
CA TYR A 213 -10.46 1.11 -4.28
C TYR A 213 -10.67 1.73 -2.90
N PHE A 214 -10.10 1.08 -1.90
CA PHE A 214 -9.92 1.61 -0.55
C PHE A 214 -8.43 1.51 -0.18
N LYS A 215 -7.80 2.62 0.22
CA LYS A 215 -6.41 2.66 0.69
C LYS A 215 -6.37 2.97 2.18
N THR A 216 -5.46 2.33 2.91
CA THR A 216 -5.24 2.60 4.33
C THR A 216 -3.77 2.43 4.70
N SER A 217 -3.30 3.30 5.59
CA SER A 217 -1.94 3.30 6.16
C SER A 217 -1.98 3.86 7.58
N GLY A 218 -1.11 3.37 8.44
CA GLY A 218 -0.95 3.70 9.86
C GLY A 218 -2.18 3.44 10.73
N CYS A 219 -3.16 2.69 10.24
CA CYS A 219 -4.36 2.35 10.98
C CYS A 219 -4.18 1.05 11.76
N THR A 220 -4.98 0.87 12.82
CA THR A 220 -5.23 -0.48 13.34
C THR A 220 -6.13 -1.25 12.39
N ASP A 221 -6.05 -2.59 12.43
CA ASP A 221 -6.84 -3.48 11.58
C ASP A 221 -8.32 -3.11 11.54
N TRP A 222 -8.83 -3.06 10.32
CA TRP A 222 -10.23 -2.77 10.05
C TRP A 222 -11.07 -4.03 10.13
N LYS A 223 -12.20 -3.91 10.81
CA LYS A 223 -13.20 -4.98 10.92
C LYS A 223 -14.52 -4.51 10.33
N LYS A 224 -15.13 -5.31 9.47
CA LYS A 224 -16.48 -5.04 8.97
C LYS A 224 -17.50 -5.14 10.11
N THR A 225 -18.38 -4.16 10.22
CA THR A 225 -19.43 -4.04 11.25
C THR A 225 -20.84 -3.94 10.68
N GLY A 226 -20.99 -3.80 9.36
CA GLY A 226 -22.27 -3.67 8.66
C GLY A 226 -22.12 -3.84 7.16
#